data_AF-A0A0B3AUG3-F1
#
_entry.id   AF-A0A0B3AUG3-F1
#
_cell.length_a   1.000
_cell.length_b   1.000
_cell.length_c   1.000
_cell.angle_alpha   90.00
_cell.angle_beta   90.00
_cell.angle_gamma   90.00
#
_symmetry.space_group_name_H-M   'P 1'
#
loop_
_entity.id
_entity.type
_entity.pdbx_description
1 polymer ?
#
loop_
_entity_poly.entity_id
_entity_poly.type
_entity_poly.pdbx_seq_one_letter_code
_entity_poly.pdbx_strand_id
1 'polypeptide(L)'
;MLIEEWMIAYPEASILIIAFLVTLVMTLVTKKFTDQNRMKELKKIQKACQIKIKDAKGDMQKQAKINQEVMACTMELMKHSFKPMLITMIPIILLFSWVSGVYTTVLKGWFWWYFGGAIVSSIALRKVLDVA
;
A
#
# COMPACT_ATOMS: atom_id res chain seq x y z
N MET A 1 -1.82 24.40 17.60
CA MET A 1 -0.60 25.07 18.07
C MET A 1 0.35 24.12 18.80
N LEU A 2 -0.06 23.25 19.74
CA LEU A 2 0.88 22.28 20.37
C LEU A 2 1.51 21.24 19.42
N ILE A 3 0.75 20.73 18.45
CA ILE A 3 1.24 19.68 17.53
C ILE A 3 2.28 20.23 16.56
N GLU A 4 2.03 21.43 16.01
CA GLU A 4 2.95 22.08 15.07
C GLU A 4 4.26 22.49 15.76
N GLU A 5 4.18 22.99 17.00
CA GLU A 5 5.36 23.29 17.82
C GLU A 5 6.24 22.05 18.03
N TRP A 6 5.63 20.90 18.32
CA TRP A 6 6.38 19.64 18.48
C TRP A 6 6.95 19.12 17.16
N MET A 7 6.23 19.28 16.04
CA MET A 7 6.72 18.94 14.70
C MET A 7 7.93 19.79 14.31
N ILE A 8 7.96 21.07 14.70
CA ILE A 8 9.09 21.96 14.46
C ILE A 8 10.26 21.64 15.40
N ALA A 9 9.97 21.34 16.67
CA ALA A 9 11.00 21.05 17.67
C ALA A 9 11.71 19.70 17.44
N TYR A 10 10.97 18.67 17.00
CA TYR A 10 11.51 17.33 16.73
C TYR A 10 11.07 16.81 15.35
N PRO A 11 11.60 17.38 14.25
CA PRO A 11 11.08 17.12 12.91
C PRO A 11 11.27 15.68 12.45
N GLU A 12 12.38 15.03 12.81
CA GLU A 12 12.66 13.64 12.42
C GLU A 12 11.81 12.63 13.20
N ALA A 13 11.64 12.81 14.51
CA ALA A 13 10.83 11.90 15.32
C ALA A 13 9.33 12.05 15.00
N SER A 14 8.87 13.29 14.85
CA SER A 14 7.48 13.59 14.54
C SER A 14 7.05 13.04 13.18
N ILE A 15 7.87 13.18 12.14
CA ILE A 15 7.54 12.66 10.81
C ILE A 15 7.50 11.13 10.77
N LEU A 16 8.36 10.45 11.52
CA LEU A 16 8.35 8.99 11.64
C LEU A 16 7.10 8.50 12.39
N ILE A 17 6.70 9.19 13.46
CA ILE A 17 5.49 8.87 14.21
C ILE A 17 4.25 9.10 13.34
N ILE A 18 4.18 10.20 12.60
CA ILE A 18 3.10 10.47 11.64
C ILE A 18 3.08 9.37 10.56
N ALA A 19 4.22 9.03 9.96
CA ALA A 19 4.31 7.98 8.95
C ALA A 19 3.80 6.63 9.49
N PHE A 20 4.17 6.27 10.72
CA PHE A 20 3.69 5.06 11.38
C PHE A 20 2.16 5.09 11.59
N LEU A 21 1.63 6.18 12.15
CA LEU A 21 0.19 6.32 12.42
C LEU A 21 -0.64 6.30 11.14
N VAL A 22 -0.21 7.03 10.11
CA VAL A 22 -0.85 7.00 8.78
C VAL A 22 -0.85 5.58 8.24
N THR A 23 0.31 4.92 8.27
CA THR A 23 0.43 3.55 7.77
C THR A 23 -0.43 2.57 8.55
N LEU A 24 -0.55 2.74 9.87
CA LEU A 24 -1.43 1.95 10.73
C LEU A 24 -2.89 2.11 10.33
N VAL A 25 -3.38 3.34 10.22
CA VAL A 25 -4.76 3.62 9.80
C VAL A 25 -5.03 3.04 8.41
N MET A 26 -4.12 3.27 7.47
CA MET A 26 -4.21 2.72 6.11
C MET A 26 -4.30 1.19 6.12
N THR A 27 -3.45 0.53 6.89
CA THR A 27 -3.41 -0.93 6.99
C THR A 27 -4.70 -1.48 7.59
N LEU A 28 -5.25 -0.81 8.62
CA LEU A 28 -6.52 -1.18 9.22
C LEU A 28 -7.71 -0.99 8.26
N VAL A 29 -7.71 0.10 7.49
CA VAL A 29 -8.72 0.33 6.45
C VAL A 29 -8.63 -0.76 5.39
N THR A 30 -7.44 -1.05 4.84
CA THR A 30 -7.29 -2.15 3.88
C THR A 30 -7.72 -3.49 4.48
N LYS A 31 -7.37 -3.78 5.74
CA LYS A 31 -7.78 -5.02 6.41
C LYS A 31 -9.30 -5.16 6.52
N LYS A 32 -10.00 -4.08 6.87
CA LYS A 32 -11.44 -4.08 7.10
C LYS A 32 -12.26 -4.02 5.81
N PHE A 33 -11.77 -3.30 4.80
CA PHE A 33 -12.51 -3.03 3.56
C PHE A 33 -12.16 -3.97 2.41
N THR A 34 -11.12 -4.80 2.55
CA THR A 34 -10.73 -5.81 1.57
C THR A 34 -10.91 -7.22 2.12
N ASP A 35 -11.49 -8.11 1.32
CA ASP A 35 -11.59 -9.54 1.63
C ASP A 35 -10.21 -10.19 1.59
N GLN A 36 -9.63 -10.41 2.77
CA GLN A 36 -8.27 -10.96 2.91
C GLN A 36 -8.18 -12.40 2.39
N ASN A 37 -9.25 -13.20 2.52
CA ASN A 37 -9.25 -14.58 2.05
C ASN A 37 -9.25 -14.61 0.52
N ARG A 38 -10.11 -13.79 -0.11
CA ARG A 38 -10.16 -13.69 -1.57
C ARG A 38 -8.86 -13.14 -2.16
N MET A 39 -8.24 -12.16 -1.50
CA MET A 39 -6.93 -11.64 -1.92
C MET A 39 -5.82 -12.70 -1.85
N LYS A 40 -5.79 -13.51 -0.78
CA LYS A 40 -4.83 -14.62 -0.64
C LYS A 40 -5.06 -15.68 -1.73
N GLU A 41 -6.31 -16.00 -2.04
CA GLU A 41 -6.67 -16.94 -3.11
C GLU A 41 -6.24 -16.42 -4.49
N LEU A 42 -6.59 -15.18 -4.83
CA LEU A 42 -6.22 -14.55 -6.10
C LEU A 42 -4.69 -14.50 -6.30
N LYS A 43 -3.92 -14.23 -5.24
CA LYS A 43 -2.45 -14.29 -5.28
C LYS A 43 -1.93 -15.72 -5.52
N LYS A 44 -2.60 -16.74 -4.99
CA LYS A 44 -2.26 -18.16 -5.28
C LYS A 44 -2.55 -18.51 -6.73
N ILE A 45 -3.72 -18.10 -7.25
CA ILE A 45 -4.08 -18.32 -8.66
C ILE A 45 -3.08 -17.62 -9.58
N GLN A 46 -2.72 -16.37 -9.28
CA GLN A 46 -1.72 -15.62 -10.04
C GLN A 46 -0.36 -16.34 -10.09
N LYS A 47 0.11 -16.89 -8.95
CA LYS A 47 1.34 -17.70 -8.90
C LYS A 47 1.22 -18.99 -9.70
N ALA A 48 0.08 -19.68 -9.62
CA ALA A 48 -0.17 -20.89 -10.39
C ALA A 48 -0.16 -20.61 -11.91
N CYS A 49 -0.81 -19.53 -12.35
CA CYS A 49 -0.79 -19.10 -13.75
C CYS A 49 0.64 -18.73 -14.21
N GLN A 50 1.46 -18.07 -13.38
CA GLN A 50 2.86 -17.79 -13.70
C GLN A 50 3.69 -19.06 -13.92
N ILE A 51 3.44 -20.12 -13.14
CA ILE A 51 4.09 -21.43 -13.35
C ILE A 51 3.63 -22.04 -14.68
N LYS A 52 2.31 -22.07 -14.93
CA LYS A 52 1.75 -22.58 -16.19
C LYS A 52 2.29 -21.86 -17.43
N ILE A 53 2.54 -20.55 -17.36
CA ILE A 53 3.17 -19.79 -18.46
C ILE A 53 4.60 -20.27 -18.72
N LYS A 54 5.37 -20.54 -17.65
CA LYS A 54 6.75 -21.05 -17.76
C LYS A 54 6.79 -22.47 -18.33
N ASP A 55 5.77 -23.27 -18.04
CA ASP A 55 5.65 -24.65 -18.55
C ASP A 55 5.12 -24.69 -19.99
N ALA A 56 4.28 -23.73 -20.38
CA ALA A 56 3.76 -23.57 -21.75
C ALA A 56 4.73 -22.88 -22.72
N LYS A 57 6.04 -22.93 -22.46
CA LYS A 57 7.06 -22.33 -23.34
C LYS A 57 6.97 -22.90 -24.76
N GLY A 58 6.83 -22.02 -25.75
CA GLY A 58 6.77 -22.38 -27.16
C GLY A 58 5.35 -22.53 -27.74
N ASP A 59 4.30 -22.57 -26.90
CA ASP A 59 2.90 -22.66 -27.35
C ASP A 59 2.19 -21.32 -27.14
N MET A 60 2.19 -20.47 -28.17
CA MET A 60 1.59 -19.13 -28.12
C MET A 60 0.08 -19.17 -27.82
N GLN A 61 -0.65 -20.18 -28.28
CA GLN A 61 -2.09 -20.28 -28.01
C GLN A 61 -2.37 -20.61 -26.55
N LYS A 62 -1.62 -21.54 -25.96
CA LYS A 62 -1.75 -21.84 -24.52
C LYS A 62 -1.32 -20.66 -23.65
N GLN A 63 -0.24 -19.97 -24.01
CA GLN A 63 0.18 -18.75 -23.31
C GLN A 63 -0.87 -17.65 -23.38
N ALA A 64 -1.52 -17.46 -24.53
CA ALA A 64 -2.60 -16.47 -24.68
C ALA A 64 -3.78 -16.77 -23.76
N LYS A 65 -4.21 -18.04 -23.65
CA LYS A 65 -5.28 -18.45 -22.72
C LYS A 65 -4.90 -18.21 -21.26
N ILE A 66 -3.68 -18.55 -20.86
CA ILE A 66 -3.22 -18.34 -19.48
C ILE A 66 -3.09 -16.84 -19.17
N ASN A 67 -2.65 -16.02 -20.13
CA ASN A 67 -2.62 -14.57 -19.97
C ASN A 67 -4.02 -13.97 -19.78
N GLN A 68 -5.05 -14.50 -20.44
CA GLN A 68 -6.44 -14.10 -20.20
C GLN A 68 -6.87 -14.42 -18.76
N GLU A 69 -6.51 -15.59 -18.22
CA GLU A 69 -6.76 -15.92 -16.81
C GLU A 69 -6.03 -14.97 -15.85
N VAL A 70 -4.75 -14.64 -16.13
CA VAL A 70 -3.98 -13.67 -15.35
C VAL A 70 -4.64 -12.29 -15.38
N MET A 71 -5.13 -11.86 -16.55
CA MET A 71 -5.81 -10.58 -16.71
C MET A 71 -7.12 -10.54 -15.91
N ALA A 72 -7.91 -11.61 -15.94
CA ALA A 72 -9.13 -11.73 -15.15
C ALA A 72 -8.84 -11.67 -13.64
N CYS A 73 -7.84 -12.43 -13.16
CA CYS A 73 -7.37 -12.38 -11.77
C CYS A 73 -6.89 -10.97 -11.37
N THR A 74 -6.15 -10.32 -12.26
CA THR A 74 -5.64 -8.95 -12.02
C THR A 74 -6.79 -7.95 -11.93
N MET A 75 -7.80 -8.06 -12.79
CA MET A 75 -9.00 -7.21 -12.71
C MET A 75 -9.75 -7.41 -11.39
N GLU A 76 -9.87 -8.65 -10.92
CA GLU A 76 -10.53 -8.93 -9.66
C GLU A 76 -9.74 -8.38 -8.46
N LEU A 77 -8.41 -8.58 -8.45
CA LEU A 77 -7.51 -7.95 -7.47
C LEU A 77 -7.64 -6.43 -7.47
N MET A 78 -7.69 -5.80 -8.65
CA MET A 78 -7.87 -4.37 -8.78
C MET A 78 -9.20 -3.93 -8.18
N LYS A 79 -10.33 -4.62 -8.48
CA LYS A 79 -11.65 -4.29 -7.90
C LYS A 79 -11.63 -4.34 -6.36
N HIS A 80 -11.00 -5.36 -5.78
CA HIS A 80 -10.85 -5.49 -4.33
C HIS A 80 -9.91 -4.44 -3.72
N SER A 81 -8.94 -3.95 -4.48
CA SER A 81 -7.99 -2.92 -4.06
C SER A 81 -8.48 -1.49 -4.31
N PHE A 82 -9.43 -1.30 -5.24
CA PHE A 82 -9.93 0.01 -5.63
C PHE A 82 -10.81 0.64 -4.56
N LYS A 83 -11.67 -0.16 -3.93
CA LYS A 83 -12.57 0.30 -2.86
C LYS A 83 -11.81 0.93 -1.68
N PRO A 84 -10.81 0.26 -1.06
CA PRO A 84 -10.03 0.90 0.00
C PRO A 84 -9.21 2.07 -0.54
N MET A 85 -8.64 1.98 -1.75
CA MET A 85 -7.86 3.08 -2.33
C MET A 85 -8.66 4.38 -2.39
N LEU A 86 -9.87 4.37 -2.93
CA LEU A 86 -10.72 5.57 -3.03
C LEU A 86 -11.08 6.15 -1.66
N ILE A 87 -11.40 5.29 -0.70
CA ILE A 87 -11.72 5.69 0.68
C ILE A 87 -10.50 6.35 1.34
N THR A 88 -9.30 5.82 1.09
CA THR A 88 -8.06 6.33 1.69
C THR A 88 -7.45 7.51 0.97
N MET A 89 -7.77 7.72 -0.31
CA MET A 89 -7.15 8.75 -1.14
C MET A 89 -7.48 10.15 -0.63
N ILE A 90 -8.74 10.42 -0.28
CA ILE A 90 -9.16 11.75 0.20
C ILE A 90 -8.45 12.11 1.53
N PRO A 91 -8.47 11.24 2.57
CA PRO A 91 -7.72 11.48 3.80
C PRO A 91 -6.22 11.67 3.58
N ILE A 92 -5.60 10.85 2.71
CA ILE A 92 -4.17 10.94 2.42
C ILE A 92 -3.83 12.30 1.82
N ILE A 93 -4.60 12.77 0.83
CA ILE A 93 -4.29 14.05 0.16
C ILE A 93 -4.38 15.22 1.14
N LEU A 94 -5.41 15.25 1.98
CA LEU A 94 -5.56 16.29 3.01
C LEU A 94 -4.42 16.26 4.02
N LEU A 95 -4.07 15.07 4.51
CA LEU A 95 -2.99 14.89 5.47
C LEU A 95 -1.64 15.28 4.85
N PHE A 96 -1.38 14.84 3.62
CA PHE A 96 -0.14 15.13 2.90
C PHE A 96 0.00 16.62 2.61
N SER A 97 -1.09 17.32 2.26
CA SER A 97 -1.09 18.77 2.07
C SER A 97 -0.68 19.50 3.35
N TRP A 98 -1.27 19.15 4.50
CA TRP A 98 -0.92 19.74 5.79
C TRP A 98 0.53 19.44 6.21
N VAL A 99 0.95 18.16 6.16
CA VAL A 99 2.31 17.72 6.47
C VAL A 99 3.33 18.44 5.59
N SER A 100 3.06 18.57 4.29
CA SER A 100 3.96 19.28 3.37
C SER A 100 4.10 20.76 3.72
N GLY A 101 3.03 21.43 4.16
CA GLY A 101 3.07 22.84 4.57
C GLY A 101 3.98 23.08 5.78
N VAL A 102 4.02 22.14 6.72
CA VAL A 102 4.85 22.25 7.93
C VAL A 102 6.30 21.83 7.66
N TYR A 103 6.53 20.68 7.01
CA TYR A 103 7.88 20.11 6.91
C TYR A 103 8.74 20.66 5.76
N THR A 104 8.15 21.29 4.75
CA THR A 104 8.94 21.89 3.64
C THR A 104 9.89 22.98 4.13
N THR A 105 9.53 23.70 5.18
CA THR A 105 10.34 24.77 5.77
C THR A 105 11.30 24.26 6.84
N VAL A 106 10.96 23.18 7.53
CA VAL A 106 11.70 22.67 8.71
C VAL A 106 12.69 21.56 8.36
N LEU A 107 12.34 20.65 7.44
CA LEU A 107 13.12 19.44 7.18
C LEU A 107 13.33 19.22 5.67
N LYS A 108 14.57 19.46 5.21
CA LYS A 108 14.94 19.13 3.82
C LYS A 108 14.84 17.63 3.58
N GLY A 109 14.17 17.24 2.50
CA GLY A 109 13.97 15.83 2.20
C GLY A 109 12.98 15.12 3.11
N TRP A 110 12.10 15.84 3.81
CA TRP A 110 11.02 15.28 4.65
C TRP A 110 10.22 14.18 3.94
N PHE A 111 10.02 14.29 2.63
CA PHE A 111 9.36 13.26 1.83
C PHE A 111 10.04 11.90 1.95
N TRP A 112 11.37 11.84 1.92
CA TRP A 112 12.13 10.58 2.02
C TRP A 112 12.08 10.00 3.43
N TRP A 113 12.11 10.85 4.45
CA TRP A 113 11.91 10.44 5.84
C TRP A 113 10.53 9.82 6.05
N TYR A 114 9.49 10.49 5.55
CA TYR A 114 8.12 9.99 5.59
C TYR A 114 7.98 8.66 4.82
N PHE A 115 8.46 8.63 3.57
CA PHE A 115 8.33 7.47 2.69
C PHE A 115 9.10 6.25 3.23
N GLY A 116 10.34 6.45 3.69
CA GLY A 116 11.14 5.39 4.31
C GLY A 116 10.48 4.84 5.59
N GLY A 117 10.03 5.74 6.48
CA GLY A 117 9.31 5.36 7.70
C GLY A 117 8.01 4.61 7.40
N ALA A 118 7.26 5.04 6.39
CA ALA A 118 6.01 4.41 5.96
C ALA A 118 6.25 3.00 5.37
N ILE A 119 7.30 2.79 4.57
CA ILE A 119 7.64 1.47 4.04
C ILE A 119 7.95 0.49 5.17
N VAL A 120 8.85 0.88 6.08
CA VAL A 120 9.25 0.02 7.21
C VAL A 120 8.05 -0.30 8.09
N SER A 121 7.25 0.71 8.43
CA SER A 121 6.02 0.56 9.20
C SER A 121 5.02 -0.36 8.49
N SER A 122 4.87 -0.22 7.17
CA SER A 122 3.93 -1.01 6.37
C SER A 122 4.30 -2.48 6.36
N ILE A 123 5.59 -2.79 6.21
CA ILE A 123 6.09 -4.16 6.25
C ILE A 123 5.83 -4.78 7.63
N ALA A 124 6.15 -4.05 8.71
CA ALA A 124 5.91 -4.51 10.08
C ALA A 124 4.42 -4.74 10.36
N LEU A 125 3.58 -3.74 10.06
CA LEU A 125 2.14 -3.78 10.33
C LEU A 125 1.41 -4.83 9.50
N ARG A 126 1.77 -4.99 8.22
CA ARG A 126 1.20 -6.02 7.36
C ARG A 126 1.48 -7.43 7.89
N LYS A 127 2.69 -7.64 8.42
CA LYS A 127 3.09 -8.91 9.03
C LYS A 127 2.38 -9.17 10.35
N VAL A 128 2.27 -8.16 11.22
CA VAL A 128 1.59 -8.27 12.52
C VAL A 128 0.07 -8.45 12.37
N LEU A 129 -0.54 -7.75 11.41
CA LEU A 129 -1.98 -7.75 11.21
C LEU A 129 -2.47 -8.81 10.21
N ASP A 130 -1.58 -9.67 9.69
CA ASP A 130 -1.86 -10.69 8.67
C ASP A 130 -2.69 -10.17 7.49
N VAL A 131 -2.29 -9.00 6.98
CA VAL A 131 -2.94 -8.37 5.83
C VAL A 131 -2.33 -8.91 4.54
N ALA A 132 -3.20 -9.37 3.63
CA ALA A 132 -2.84 -10.07 2.41
C ALA A 132 -1.93 -9.27 1.49
#